data_AF-A0A3V9E198-F1
#
_entry.id   AF-A0A3V9E198-F1
#
_cell.length_a   1.000
_cell.length_b   1.000
_cell.length_c   1.000
_cell.angle_alpha   90.00
_cell.angle_beta   90.00
_cell.angle_gamma   90.00
#
_symmetry.space_group_name_H-M   'P 1'
#
loop_
_entity.id
_entity.type
_entity.pdbx_description
1 polymer ?
#
loop_
_entity_poly.entity_id
_entity_poly.type
_entity_poly.pdbx_seq_one_letter_code
_entity_poly.pdbx_strand_id
1 'polypeptide(L)'
;MTTNSYLEYFLTLLGWVINNGLWNVLLSTGLFVLPLAFKVVGIWLKVREEGEDEGNKGMLSLPRIENALYAGFLVMIACCVPLINVSLSTMQYDTTRAKSCGVWTPKAPDESGYAGVVTSLNDQTAAAPVWWVLIHKLSKGVTQAAVATIPCRPDMRQIRFEVQHTRIDNKALAQELQDFTNDCYSVALYLWKQQDQGQTKDKTTLRDIEWIGSSTFLSRYYPSLQSKLPRAAFPWSDSRDSGRPNTGRGGYPTCSEWWSSTDTGLKARVKDQADPDMWLRISAAMKMSGFNDSDYQEAVIRRLVSPESLTVSQNGHVYAGYGGNADFTLDNAAARVASIGGTALGSLAAFPAFDAMRQALPMVQAILLMAIYVMLPLILAFAAYEFKTVITLTFVMFALNFLTFWWELARWLDSWLLTALYSSDTHSRFNMAGLQNSSDDLIMNLVMGTMFLVLPAVWLGALSWAGVTIGNALSSAYQQGTAKAESSGGKLGEAGANAVANKAMK
;
A
#
# COMPACT_ATOMS: atom_id res chain seq x y z
N MET A 1 6.10 20.66 -12.57
CA MET A 1 5.80 19.27 -13.00
C MET A 1 4.88 18.65 -11.95
N THR A 2 4.06 17.64 -12.26
CA THR A 2 3.07 17.08 -11.31
C THR A 2 3.42 15.65 -10.95
N THR A 3 3.31 15.28 -9.68
CA THR A 3 3.68 13.95 -9.18
C THR A 3 2.54 13.29 -8.42
N ASN A 4 2.44 11.96 -8.52
CA ASN A 4 1.32 11.19 -7.96
C ASN A 4 1.66 10.57 -6.60
N SER A 5 2.96 10.50 -6.26
CA SER A 5 3.47 9.96 -5.01
C SER A 5 4.45 10.94 -4.37
N TYR A 6 4.49 10.99 -3.04
CA TYR A 6 5.51 11.73 -2.30
C TYR A 6 6.92 11.31 -2.70
N LEU A 7 7.11 10.01 -2.98
CA LEU A 7 8.42 9.48 -3.38
C LEU A 7 8.85 9.96 -4.76
N GLU A 8 7.89 10.06 -5.68
CA GLU A 8 8.13 10.63 -7.01
C GLU A 8 8.50 12.11 -6.92
N TYR A 9 7.87 12.86 -6.02
CA TYR A 9 8.12 14.30 -5.83
C TYR A 9 9.60 14.61 -5.57
N PHE A 10 10.28 13.86 -4.70
CA PHE A 10 11.71 14.10 -4.43
C PHE A 10 12.64 13.34 -5.38
N LEU A 11 12.29 12.12 -5.81
CA LEU A 11 13.15 11.34 -6.70
C LEU A 11 13.23 11.93 -8.12
N THR A 12 12.19 12.61 -8.58
CA THR A 12 12.23 13.33 -9.85
C THR A 12 13.26 14.46 -9.81
N LEU A 13 13.32 15.26 -8.74
CA LEU A 13 14.36 16.28 -8.55
C LEU A 13 15.75 15.63 -8.53
N LEU A 14 15.93 14.61 -7.69
CA LEU A 14 17.22 13.91 -7.56
C LEU A 14 17.70 13.35 -8.90
N GLY A 15 16.79 12.76 -9.68
CA GLY A 15 17.09 12.24 -11.01
C GLY A 15 17.63 13.32 -11.95
N TRP A 16 17.03 14.52 -11.94
CA TRP A 16 17.52 15.65 -12.74
C TRP A 16 18.82 16.26 -12.20
N VAL A 17 19.02 16.32 -10.88
CA VAL A 17 20.30 16.78 -10.29
C VAL A 17 21.46 15.91 -10.79
N ILE A 18 21.30 14.59 -10.73
CA ILE A 18 22.32 13.64 -11.19
C ILE A 18 22.47 13.69 -12.72
N ASN A 19 21.37 13.79 -13.47
CA ASN A 19 21.38 13.95 -14.92
C ASN A 19 22.25 15.16 -15.34
N ASN A 20 22.05 16.31 -14.70
CA ASN A 20 22.83 17.52 -14.97
C ASN A 20 24.32 17.31 -14.71
N GLY A 21 24.66 16.61 -13.61
CA GLY A 21 26.03 16.22 -13.32
C GLY A 21 26.64 15.37 -14.44
N LEU A 22 25.93 14.33 -14.90
CA LEU A 22 26.40 13.46 -15.98
C LEU A 22 26.53 14.19 -17.31
N TRP A 23 25.56 15.04 -17.65
CA TRP A 23 25.62 15.85 -18.87
C TRP A 23 26.80 16.83 -18.86
N ASN A 24 27.08 17.46 -17.71
CA ASN A 24 28.24 18.34 -17.56
C ASN A 24 29.57 17.59 -17.72
N VAL A 25 29.66 16.34 -17.27
CA VAL A 25 30.84 15.49 -17.51
C VAL A 25 31.00 15.18 -19.00
N LEU A 26 29.90 14.87 -19.71
CA LEU A 26 29.96 14.64 -21.16
C LEU A 26 30.39 15.89 -21.94
N LEU A 27 29.94 17.07 -21.50
CA LEU A 27 30.35 18.35 -22.08
C LEU A 27 31.83 18.66 -21.80
N SER A 28 32.29 18.53 -20.55
CA SER A 28 33.66 18.89 -20.17
C SER A 28 34.72 17.96 -20.77
N THR A 29 34.38 16.69 -20.98
CA THR A 29 35.26 15.70 -21.62
C THR A 29 35.18 15.73 -23.15
N GLY A 30 34.19 16.42 -23.73
CA GLY A 30 33.93 16.37 -25.17
C GLY A 30 33.37 15.03 -25.68
N LEU A 31 33.08 14.08 -24.78
CA LEU A 31 32.62 12.74 -25.12
C LEU A 31 31.25 12.74 -25.80
N PHE A 32 30.47 13.82 -25.65
CA PHE A 32 29.18 13.98 -26.32
C PHE A 32 29.29 14.01 -27.86
N VAL A 33 30.43 14.41 -28.45
CA VAL A 33 30.64 14.50 -29.91
C VAL A 33 31.03 13.14 -30.52
N LEU A 34 31.67 12.29 -29.71
CA LEU A 34 32.28 11.04 -30.14
C LEU A 34 31.29 10.10 -30.89
N PRO A 35 30.06 9.89 -30.41
CA PRO A 35 29.07 9.07 -31.12
C PRO A 35 28.67 9.63 -32.50
N LEU A 36 28.62 10.96 -32.65
CA LEU A 36 28.34 11.59 -33.96
C LEU A 36 29.50 11.36 -34.93
N ALA A 37 30.74 11.46 -34.46
CA ALA A 37 31.91 11.18 -35.29
C ALA A 37 31.89 9.73 -35.82
N PHE A 38 31.60 8.75 -34.96
CA PHE A 38 31.45 7.35 -35.40
C PHE A 38 30.31 7.17 -36.40
N LYS A 39 29.18 7.86 -36.20
CA LYS A 39 28.05 7.81 -37.14
C LYS A 39 28.43 8.34 -38.52
N VAL A 40 29.16 9.46 -38.58
CA VAL A 40 29.66 10.04 -39.85
C VAL A 40 30.62 9.08 -40.54
N VAL A 41 31.57 8.50 -39.81
CA VAL A 41 32.50 7.49 -40.37
C VAL A 41 31.74 6.26 -40.86
N GLY A 42 30.73 5.80 -40.12
CA GLY A 42 29.89 4.66 -40.50
C GLY A 42 29.11 4.91 -41.81
N ILE A 43 28.52 6.09 -41.97
CA ILE A 43 27.86 6.49 -43.23
C ILE A 43 28.88 6.53 -44.37
N TRP A 44 30.06 7.10 -44.12
CA TRP A 44 31.12 7.20 -45.12
C TRP A 44 31.62 5.82 -45.59
N LEU A 45 31.81 4.86 -44.67
CA LEU A 45 32.18 3.48 -45.01
C LEU A 45 31.06 2.78 -45.80
N LYS A 46 29.81 2.92 -45.36
CA LYS A 46 28.65 2.29 -46.02
C LYS A 46 28.49 2.74 -47.47
N VAL A 47 28.67 4.04 -47.74
CA VAL A 47 28.60 4.58 -49.12
C VAL A 47 29.77 4.09 -49.99
N ARG A 48 30.91 3.72 -49.38
CA ARG A 48 32.03 3.11 -50.13
C ARG A 48 31.75 1.66 -50.52
N GLU A 49 31.03 0.92 -49.67
CA GLU A 49 30.63 -0.47 -49.91
C GLU A 49 29.50 -0.61 -50.94
N GLU A 50 28.72 0.45 -51.19
CA GLU A 50 27.66 0.48 -52.20
C GLU A 50 28.23 0.32 -53.64
N GLY A 51 27.52 -0.42 -54.49
CA GLY A 51 27.92 -0.75 -55.88
C GLY A 51 27.89 0.45 -56.84
N GLU A 52 28.42 0.28 -58.05
CA GLU A 52 28.46 1.35 -59.07
C GLU A 52 27.06 1.82 -59.54
N ASP A 53 26.02 1.02 -59.32
CA ASP A 53 24.62 1.31 -59.69
C ASP A 53 24.00 2.49 -58.92
N GLU A 54 24.59 2.92 -57.79
CA GLU A 54 24.08 4.02 -56.95
C GLU A 54 24.57 5.42 -57.42
N GLY A 55 25.38 5.49 -58.49
CA GLY A 55 25.86 6.74 -59.06
C GLY A 55 27.01 7.40 -58.28
N ASN A 56 27.06 8.74 -58.26
CA ASN A 56 28.17 9.48 -57.64
C ASN A 56 28.14 9.37 -56.10
N LYS A 57 28.96 8.45 -55.57
CA LYS A 57 29.14 8.16 -54.14
C LYS A 57 29.46 9.41 -53.30
N GLY A 58 30.19 10.37 -53.84
CA GLY A 58 30.50 11.63 -53.16
C GLY A 58 29.25 12.49 -52.96
N MET A 59 28.46 12.66 -54.00
CA MET A 59 27.21 13.44 -53.96
C MET A 59 26.12 12.75 -53.11
N LEU A 60 26.14 11.42 -52.99
CA LEU A 60 25.18 10.67 -52.17
C LEU A 60 25.53 10.69 -50.67
N SER A 61 26.83 10.70 -50.32
CA SER A 61 27.27 10.71 -48.92
C SER A 61 26.98 12.03 -48.20
N LEU A 62 27.10 13.16 -48.89
CA LEU A 62 26.87 14.51 -48.36
C LEU A 62 25.48 14.70 -47.74
N PRO A 63 24.36 14.47 -48.46
CA PRO A 63 23.01 14.64 -47.89
C PRO A 63 22.70 13.61 -46.79
N ARG A 64 23.30 12.40 -46.83
CA ARG A 64 23.15 11.40 -45.77
C ARG A 64 23.84 11.87 -44.48
N ILE A 65 25.03 12.46 -44.58
CA ILE A 65 25.77 13.02 -43.44
C ILE A 65 25.06 14.27 -42.89
N GLU A 66 24.62 15.18 -43.77
CA GLU A 66 23.87 16.39 -43.37
C GLU A 66 22.61 16.03 -42.59
N ASN A 67 21.79 15.12 -43.12
CA ASN A 67 20.59 14.65 -42.43
C ASN A 67 20.91 14.01 -41.06
N ALA A 68 21.98 13.22 -40.99
CA ALA A 68 22.40 12.59 -39.73
C ALA A 68 22.86 13.61 -38.68
N LEU A 69 23.56 14.66 -39.10
CA LEU A 69 24.02 15.75 -38.24
C LEU A 69 22.88 16.66 -37.80
N TYR A 70 22.00 17.09 -38.72
CA TYR A 70 20.84 17.91 -38.39
C TYR A 70 19.89 17.19 -37.44
N ALA A 71 19.63 15.91 -37.69
CA ALA A 71 18.84 15.07 -36.79
C ALA A 71 19.46 14.99 -35.40
N GLY A 72 20.75 14.67 -35.31
CA GLY A 72 21.46 14.54 -34.03
C GLY A 72 21.51 15.87 -33.25
N PHE A 73 21.71 16.99 -33.95
CA PHE A 73 21.76 18.31 -33.33
C PHE A 73 20.40 18.73 -32.74
N LEU A 74 19.30 18.48 -33.47
CA LEU A 74 17.95 18.72 -32.98
C LEU A 74 17.67 17.89 -31.72
N VAL A 75 18.02 16.60 -31.73
CA VAL A 75 17.89 15.72 -30.56
C VAL A 75 18.70 16.23 -29.38
N MET A 76 19.95 16.69 -29.58
CA MET A 76 20.76 17.24 -28.49
C MET A 76 20.11 18.47 -27.86
N ILE A 77 19.66 19.45 -28.66
CA ILE A 77 19.02 20.67 -28.16
C ILE A 77 17.74 20.33 -27.38
N ALA A 78 16.89 19.46 -27.94
CA ALA A 78 15.59 19.18 -27.36
C ALA A 78 15.67 18.25 -26.13
N CYS A 79 16.56 17.25 -26.15
CA CYS A 79 16.56 16.13 -25.22
C CYS A 79 17.78 16.06 -24.29
N CYS A 80 18.87 16.78 -24.58
CA CYS A 80 20.09 16.71 -23.76
C CYS A 80 20.40 18.03 -23.05
N VAL A 81 20.13 19.17 -23.69
CA VAL A 81 20.43 20.49 -23.09
C VAL A 81 19.40 20.81 -22.00
N PRO A 82 19.84 20.99 -20.73
CA PRO A 82 18.94 21.31 -19.63
C PRO A 82 18.58 22.80 -19.66
N LEU A 83 17.34 23.13 -20.08
CA LEU A 83 16.90 24.52 -20.28
C LEU A 83 15.84 24.97 -19.26
N ILE A 84 15.06 24.06 -18.71
CA ILE A 84 13.92 24.39 -17.85
C ILE A 84 14.27 24.06 -16.40
N ASN A 85 14.30 25.06 -15.52
CA ASN A 85 14.56 24.84 -14.10
C ASN A 85 13.46 23.99 -13.44
N VAL A 86 13.89 23.01 -12.64
CA VAL A 86 13.08 22.10 -11.85
C VAL A 86 13.55 22.19 -10.40
N SER A 87 12.67 22.63 -9.52
CA SER A 87 12.84 22.69 -8.07
C SER A 87 11.60 22.19 -7.36
N LEU A 88 11.71 21.89 -6.06
CA LEU A 88 10.57 21.47 -5.22
C LEU A 88 9.43 22.50 -5.27
N SER A 89 9.72 23.79 -5.26
CA SER A 89 8.70 24.85 -5.36
C SER A 89 7.93 24.90 -6.69
N THR A 90 8.52 24.38 -7.77
CA THR A 90 7.87 24.30 -9.11
C THR A 90 7.18 22.96 -9.37
N MET A 91 7.35 22.00 -8.46
CA MET A 91 6.69 20.72 -8.50
C MET A 91 5.43 20.75 -7.64
N GLN A 92 4.38 20.09 -8.10
CA GLN A 92 3.10 20.06 -7.42
C GLN A 92 2.70 18.61 -7.18
N TYR A 93 2.36 18.30 -5.93
CA TYR A 93 1.73 17.05 -5.59
C TYR A 93 0.24 17.11 -5.98
N ASP A 94 -0.22 16.16 -6.77
CA ASP A 94 -1.60 16.18 -7.27
C ASP A 94 -2.59 15.73 -6.18
N THR A 95 -3.50 16.63 -5.81
CA THR A 95 -4.58 16.37 -4.84
C THR A 95 -5.97 16.46 -5.48
N THR A 96 -6.05 16.68 -6.79
CA THR A 96 -7.32 16.98 -7.48
C THR A 96 -8.29 15.81 -7.39
N ARG A 97 -7.79 14.58 -7.58
CA ARG A 97 -8.58 13.35 -7.48
C ARG A 97 -9.15 13.10 -6.08
N ALA A 98 -8.34 13.31 -5.05
CA ALA A 98 -8.79 13.16 -3.67
C ALA A 98 -9.92 14.15 -3.35
N LYS A 99 -9.77 15.41 -3.79
CA LYS A 99 -10.80 16.44 -3.68
C LYS A 99 -12.07 16.09 -4.45
N SER A 100 -11.95 15.61 -5.69
CA SER A 100 -13.11 15.27 -6.53
C SER A 100 -13.90 14.08 -6.01
N CYS A 101 -13.21 13.11 -5.40
CA CYS A 101 -13.85 11.92 -4.84
C CYS A 101 -14.36 12.13 -3.41
N GLY A 102 -14.22 13.32 -2.82
CA GLY A 102 -14.64 13.59 -1.44
C GLY A 102 -13.92 12.70 -0.41
N VAL A 103 -12.77 12.14 -0.78
CA VAL A 103 -11.91 11.35 0.11
C VAL A 103 -10.87 12.26 0.75
N TRP A 104 -10.20 11.75 1.79
CA TRP A 104 -9.16 12.49 2.48
C TRP A 104 -8.10 13.04 1.52
N THR A 105 -7.80 14.33 1.66
CA THR A 105 -6.76 15.00 0.89
C THR A 105 -5.42 14.80 1.57
N PRO A 106 -4.40 14.28 0.86
CA PRO A 106 -3.11 14.09 1.46
C PRO A 106 -2.48 15.41 1.89
N LYS A 107 -1.84 15.42 3.07
CA LYS A 107 -1.09 16.58 3.58
C LYS A 107 -0.02 16.99 2.57
N ALA A 108 0.37 18.26 2.58
CA ALA A 108 1.45 18.69 1.72
C ALA A 108 2.76 17.93 2.05
N PRO A 109 3.65 17.68 1.08
CA PRO A 109 4.86 16.85 1.29
C PRO A 109 5.75 17.32 2.45
N ASP A 110 5.77 18.62 2.73
CA ASP A 110 6.46 19.30 3.83
C ASP A 110 5.82 19.10 5.21
N GLU A 111 4.52 18.81 5.27
CA GLU A 111 3.78 18.47 6.50
C GLU A 111 3.65 16.95 6.70
N SER A 112 4.31 16.16 5.86
CA SER A 112 4.31 14.71 5.91
C SER A 112 5.53 14.17 6.67
N GLY A 113 5.56 12.86 6.94
CA GLY A 113 6.74 12.19 7.49
C GLY A 113 8.01 12.31 6.62
N TYR A 114 7.90 12.84 5.39
CA TYR A 114 9.01 13.13 4.49
C TYR A 114 9.59 14.55 4.62
N ALA A 115 9.13 15.35 5.59
CA ALA A 115 9.60 16.73 5.81
C ALA A 115 11.13 16.86 5.87
N GLY A 116 11.82 15.92 6.51
CA GLY A 116 13.28 15.91 6.59
C GLY A 116 13.98 15.74 5.23
N VAL A 117 13.37 14.99 4.31
CA VAL A 117 13.88 14.80 2.94
C VAL A 117 13.60 16.02 2.07
N VAL A 118 12.43 16.66 2.26
CA VAL A 118 12.11 17.92 1.57
C VAL A 118 13.10 19.01 1.99
N THR A 119 13.42 19.10 3.29
CA THR A 119 14.33 20.11 3.84
C THR A 119 15.76 19.96 3.30
N SER A 120 16.28 18.73 3.19
CA SER A 120 17.64 18.50 2.69
C SER A 120 17.80 18.72 1.18
N LEU A 121 16.72 18.58 0.41
CA LEU A 121 16.70 18.80 -1.04
C LEU A 121 16.25 20.21 -1.43
N ASN A 122 15.72 21.01 -0.50
CA ASN A 122 15.15 22.34 -0.80
C ASN A 122 16.16 23.33 -1.41
N ASP A 123 17.44 23.17 -1.06
CA ASP A 123 18.53 24.02 -1.56
C ASP A 123 19.10 23.55 -2.92
N GLN A 124 18.64 22.41 -3.43
CA GLN A 124 19.10 21.86 -4.71
C GLN A 124 18.12 22.21 -5.83
N THR A 125 18.65 22.77 -6.92
CA THR A 125 17.90 23.04 -8.14
C THR A 125 18.50 22.27 -9.30
N ALA A 126 17.65 21.64 -10.11
CA ALA A 126 18.06 21.01 -11.36
C ALA A 126 17.45 21.74 -12.55
N ALA A 127 17.86 21.37 -13.75
CA ALA A 127 17.25 21.84 -14.98
C ALA A 127 17.01 20.64 -15.92
N ALA A 128 15.83 20.54 -16.50
CA ALA A 128 15.45 19.45 -17.38
C ALA A 128 15.37 19.91 -18.85
N PRO A 129 15.67 19.03 -19.82
CA PRO A 129 15.49 19.32 -21.23
C PRO A 129 14.02 19.49 -21.62
N VAL A 130 13.76 20.33 -22.63
CA VAL A 130 12.42 20.74 -23.03
C VAL A 130 11.55 19.54 -23.43
N TRP A 131 12.11 18.60 -24.19
CA TRP A 131 11.38 17.41 -24.64
C TRP A 131 10.87 16.58 -23.46
N TRP A 132 11.71 16.32 -22.46
CA TRP A 132 11.33 15.47 -21.33
C TRP A 132 10.35 16.14 -20.38
N VAL A 133 10.41 17.46 -20.21
CA VAL A 133 9.40 18.22 -19.46
C VAL A 133 8.04 18.14 -20.17
N LEU A 134 8.01 18.29 -21.49
CA LEU A 134 6.80 18.19 -22.29
C LEU A 134 6.20 16.77 -22.18
N ILE A 135 7.01 15.73 -22.40
CA ILE A 135 6.57 14.34 -22.31
C ILE A 135 6.09 14.00 -20.90
N HIS A 136 6.76 14.48 -19.84
CA HIS A 136 6.33 14.26 -18.47
C HIS A 136 4.96 14.90 -18.22
N LYS A 137 4.77 16.17 -18.59
CA LYS A 137 3.47 16.85 -18.44
C LYS A 137 2.36 16.17 -19.24
N LEU A 138 2.63 15.80 -20.49
CA LEU A 138 1.67 15.12 -21.35
C LEU A 138 1.30 13.74 -20.77
N SER A 139 2.29 12.95 -20.39
CA SER A 139 2.09 11.61 -19.82
C SER A 139 1.26 11.69 -18.55
N LYS A 140 1.64 12.57 -17.61
CA LYS A 140 0.89 12.78 -16.37
C LYS A 140 -0.53 13.28 -16.63
N GLY A 141 -0.71 14.24 -17.53
CA GLY A 141 -2.02 14.76 -17.90
C GLY A 141 -2.95 13.69 -18.46
N VAL A 142 -2.47 12.87 -19.41
CA VAL A 142 -3.23 11.76 -19.99
C VAL A 142 -3.56 10.70 -18.92
N THR A 143 -2.57 10.33 -18.11
CA THR A 143 -2.77 9.36 -17.03
C THR A 143 -3.80 9.84 -16.01
N GLN A 144 -3.74 11.11 -15.59
CA GLN A 144 -4.71 11.66 -14.64
C GLN A 144 -6.11 11.79 -15.25
N ALA A 145 -6.21 12.20 -16.50
CA ALA A 145 -7.49 12.20 -17.22
C ALA A 145 -8.09 10.78 -17.31
N ALA A 146 -7.26 9.76 -17.58
CA ALA A 146 -7.70 8.37 -17.61
C ALA A 146 -8.15 7.88 -16.22
N VAL A 147 -7.38 8.18 -15.17
CA VAL A 147 -7.78 7.89 -13.78
C VAL A 147 -9.09 8.60 -13.43
N ALA A 148 -9.29 9.83 -13.90
CA ALA A 148 -10.51 10.61 -13.65
C ALA A 148 -11.78 9.91 -14.16
N THR A 149 -11.68 9.07 -15.19
CA THR A 149 -12.81 8.30 -15.74
C THR A 149 -13.28 7.15 -14.84
N ILE A 150 -12.42 6.67 -13.93
CA ILE A 150 -12.77 5.60 -13.00
C ILE A 150 -13.74 6.17 -11.95
N PRO A 151 -14.84 5.48 -11.60
CA PRO A 151 -15.75 5.95 -10.55
C PRO A 151 -15.05 6.04 -9.18
N CYS A 152 -15.43 7.02 -8.36
CA CYS A 152 -14.90 7.16 -7.01
C CYS A 152 -15.39 6.02 -6.11
N ARG A 153 -14.46 5.29 -5.50
CA ARG A 153 -14.69 4.30 -4.45
C ARG A 153 -13.53 4.37 -3.44
N PRO A 154 -13.79 4.18 -2.14
CA PRO A 154 -12.73 4.11 -1.15
C PRO A 154 -11.95 2.79 -1.26
N ASP A 155 -10.64 2.84 -0.99
CA ASP A 155 -9.82 1.63 -0.86
C ASP A 155 -10.06 0.97 0.51
N MET A 156 -10.84 -0.10 0.51
CA MET A 156 -11.23 -0.81 1.73
C MET A 156 -10.03 -1.51 2.41
N ARG A 157 -9.00 -1.89 1.66
CA ARG A 157 -7.82 -2.55 2.23
C ARG A 157 -6.85 -1.58 2.85
N GLN A 158 -6.71 -0.39 2.28
CA GLN A 158 -5.95 0.67 2.93
C GLN A 158 -6.54 1.01 4.30
N ILE A 159 -7.86 1.10 4.38
CA ILE A 159 -8.57 1.32 5.64
C ILE A 159 -8.34 0.16 6.63
N ARG A 160 -8.46 -1.10 6.15
CA ARG A 160 -8.15 -2.28 6.97
C ARG A 160 -6.73 -2.19 7.54
N PHE A 161 -5.76 -1.88 6.70
CA PHE A 161 -4.36 -1.77 7.10
C PHE A 161 -4.18 -0.69 8.17
N GLU A 162 -4.76 0.49 7.99
CA GLU A 162 -4.71 1.59 8.97
C GLU A 162 -5.32 1.18 10.31
N VAL A 163 -6.50 0.55 10.30
CA VAL A 163 -7.16 0.02 11.51
C VAL A 163 -6.32 -1.07 12.18
N GLN A 164 -5.68 -1.96 11.41
CA GLN A 164 -4.84 -3.04 11.93
C GLN A 164 -3.53 -2.53 12.55
N HIS A 165 -3.03 -1.36 12.11
CA HIS A 165 -1.81 -0.75 12.63
C HIS A 165 -2.07 0.27 13.73
N THR A 166 -3.33 0.61 13.99
CA THR A 166 -3.71 1.45 15.13
C THR A 166 -3.52 0.67 16.43
N ARG A 167 -2.88 1.29 17.42
CA ARG A 167 -2.52 0.68 18.70
C ARG A 167 -3.05 1.51 19.86
N ILE A 168 -3.18 0.89 21.02
CA ILE A 168 -3.49 1.59 22.26
C ILE A 168 -2.16 2.03 22.88
N ASP A 169 -1.83 3.32 22.72
CA ASP A 169 -0.57 3.87 23.25
C ASP A 169 -0.55 3.91 24.78
N ASN A 170 -1.71 4.13 25.40
CA ASN A 170 -1.84 4.17 26.85
C ASN A 170 -1.80 2.75 27.47
N LYS A 171 -0.63 2.37 28.00
CA LYS A 171 -0.42 1.09 28.68
C LYS A 171 -1.37 0.84 29.86
N ALA A 172 -1.75 1.88 30.59
CA ALA A 172 -2.68 1.75 31.72
C ALA A 172 -4.10 1.41 31.25
N LEU A 173 -4.55 1.98 30.12
CA LEU A 173 -5.83 1.62 29.51
C LEU A 173 -5.82 0.18 29.00
N ALA A 174 -4.72 -0.25 28.37
CA ALA A 174 -4.58 -1.62 27.91
C ALA A 174 -4.60 -2.64 29.08
N GLN A 175 -4.01 -2.30 30.22
CA GLN A 175 -4.12 -3.12 31.44
C GLN A 175 -5.55 -3.13 32.00
N GLU A 176 -6.24 -1.99 31.99
CA GLU A 176 -7.62 -1.90 32.44
C GLU A 176 -8.57 -2.75 31.57
N LEU A 177 -8.33 -2.83 30.26
CA LEU A 177 -9.03 -3.74 29.34
C LEU A 177 -8.76 -5.21 29.67
N GLN A 178 -7.55 -5.55 30.09
CA GLN A 178 -7.21 -6.90 30.56
C GLN A 178 -8.02 -7.26 31.80
N ASP A 179 -8.08 -6.35 32.77
CA ASP A 179 -8.86 -6.57 33.98
C ASP A 179 -10.34 -6.72 33.68
N PHE A 180 -10.89 -5.91 32.77
CA PHE A 180 -12.27 -6.03 32.31
C PHE A 180 -12.53 -7.40 31.69
N THR A 181 -11.59 -7.87 30.89
CA THR A 181 -11.70 -9.18 30.25
C THR A 181 -11.73 -10.31 31.29
N ASN A 182 -10.89 -10.21 32.31
CA ASN A 182 -10.81 -11.20 33.38
C ASN A 182 -12.02 -11.16 34.33
N ASP A 183 -12.49 -9.97 34.71
CA ASP A 183 -13.54 -9.80 35.71
C ASP A 183 -14.94 -9.91 35.13
N CYS A 184 -15.14 -9.50 33.87
CA CYS A 184 -16.44 -9.41 33.23
C CYS A 184 -16.60 -10.45 32.12
N TYR A 185 -15.80 -10.36 31.06
CA TYR A 185 -16.00 -11.18 29.86
C TYR A 185 -15.79 -12.68 30.12
N SER A 186 -14.70 -13.07 30.78
CA SER A 186 -14.40 -14.48 31.03
C SER A 186 -15.48 -15.17 31.87
N VAL A 187 -16.01 -14.45 32.87
CA VAL A 187 -17.06 -14.92 33.78
C VAL A 187 -18.40 -14.99 33.05
N ALA A 188 -18.77 -13.95 32.30
CA ALA A 188 -20.00 -13.95 31.49
C ALA A 188 -19.99 -15.09 30.47
N LEU A 189 -18.87 -15.31 29.79
CA LEU A 189 -18.70 -16.40 28.83
C LEU A 189 -18.80 -17.77 29.49
N TYR A 190 -18.22 -17.96 30.68
CA TYR A 190 -18.35 -19.20 31.45
C TYR A 190 -19.82 -19.48 31.83
N LEU A 191 -20.52 -18.48 32.36
CA LEU A 191 -21.94 -18.59 32.73
C LEU A 191 -22.81 -18.90 31.52
N TRP A 192 -22.56 -18.23 30.39
CA TRP A 192 -23.26 -18.50 29.14
C TRP A 192 -23.03 -19.93 28.67
N LYS A 193 -21.78 -20.42 28.66
CA LYS A 193 -21.45 -21.80 28.27
C LYS A 193 -22.12 -22.84 29.16
N GLN A 194 -22.12 -22.59 30.47
CA GLN A 194 -22.77 -23.47 31.44
C GLN A 194 -24.28 -23.58 31.18
N GLN A 195 -24.91 -22.46 30.80
CA GLN A 195 -26.34 -22.38 30.52
C GLN A 195 -26.72 -22.96 29.15
N ASP A 196 -25.95 -22.65 28.10
CA ASP A 196 -26.24 -23.06 26.72
C ASP A 196 -25.89 -24.53 26.45
N GLN A 197 -24.88 -25.07 27.12
CA GLN A 197 -24.41 -26.45 26.94
C GLN A 197 -24.09 -26.83 25.47
N GLY A 198 -23.81 -25.84 24.61
CA GLY A 198 -23.50 -26.05 23.19
C GLY A 198 -24.73 -26.26 22.30
N GLN A 199 -25.92 -25.83 22.74
CA GLN A 199 -27.16 -25.98 21.99
C GLN A 199 -27.38 -24.89 20.94
N THR A 200 -26.86 -23.67 21.16
CA THR A 200 -27.04 -22.56 20.21
C THR A 200 -26.33 -22.83 18.89
N LYS A 201 -27.10 -22.93 17.81
CA LYS A 201 -26.59 -23.06 16.42
C LYS A 201 -26.67 -21.75 15.63
N ASP A 202 -27.23 -20.71 16.23
CA ASP A 202 -27.35 -19.41 15.59
C ASP A 202 -25.97 -18.76 15.47
N LYS A 203 -25.52 -18.58 14.22
CA LYS A 203 -24.23 -17.99 13.91
C LYS A 203 -24.13 -16.52 14.36
N THR A 204 -25.25 -15.80 14.45
CA THR A 204 -25.22 -14.38 14.84
C THR A 204 -24.92 -14.23 16.33
N THR A 205 -25.63 -14.98 17.17
CA THR A 205 -25.36 -15.06 18.62
C THR A 205 -23.95 -15.57 18.90
N LEU A 206 -23.51 -16.64 18.22
CA LEU A 206 -22.16 -17.19 18.40
C LEU A 206 -21.04 -16.19 18.05
N ARG A 207 -21.27 -15.30 17.08
CA ARG A 207 -20.31 -14.25 16.71
C ARG A 207 -20.37 -13.01 17.58
N ASP A 208 -21.51 -12.72 18.20
CA ASP A 208 -21.66 -11.62 19.13
C ASP A 208 -20.92 -11.90 20.45
N ILE A 209 -20.93 -13.14 20.95
CA ILE A 209 -20.26 -13.52 22.22
C ILE A 209 -18.74 -13.64 22.14
N GLU A 210 -18.14 -13.52 20.95
CA GLU A 210 -16.71 -13.70 20.69
C GLU A 210 -15.82 -12.53 21.21
N TRP A 211 -16.42 -11.42 21.64
CA TRP A 211 -15.69 -10.21 22.01
C TRP A 211 -16.28 -9.54 23.25
N ILE A 212 -15.47 -8.69 23.89
CA ILE A 212 -15.75 -8.08 25.20
C ILE A 212 -16.91 -7.07 25.20
N GLY A 213 -17.33 -6.58 24.04
CA GLY A 213 -18.44 -5.63 23.91
C GLY A 213 -19.76 -6.27 23.45
N SER A 214 -19.88 -7.61 23.53
CA SER A 214 -21.06 -8.38 23.14
C SER A 214 -22.37 -7.75 23.63
N SER A 215 -23.32 -7.58 22.71
CA SER A 215 -24.68 -7.10 23.03
C SER A 215 -25.45 -8.09 23.92
N THR A 216 -25.21 -9.39 23.73
CA THR A 216 -25.75 -10.47 24.57
C THR A 216 -25.23 -10.38 25.99
N PHE A 217 -23.93 -10.12 26.18
CA PHE A 217 -23.36 -9.97 27.53
C PHE A 217 -23.76 -8.65 28.17
N LEU A 218 -23.79 -7.55 27.43
CA LEU A 218 -24.21 -6.23 27.91
C LEU A 218 -25.64 -6.22 28.45
N SER A 219 -26.55 -6.95 27.79
CA SER A 219 -27.96 -7.02 28.19
C SER A 219 -28.23 -7.99 29.34
N ARG A 220 -27.55 -9.14 29.38
CA ARG A 220 -27.94 -10.26 30.26
C ARG A 220 -26.98 -10.55 31.42
N TYR A 221 -25.68 -10.33 31.26
CA TYR A 221 -24.66 -10.77 32.25
C TYR A 221 -23.92 -9.60 32.89
N TYR A 222 -23.50 -8.62 32.09
CA TYR A 222 -22.73 -7.48 32.59
C TYR A 222 -23.44 -6.59 33.62
N PRO A 223 -24.78 -6.49 33.67
CA PRO A 223 -25.45 -5.77 34.75
C PRO A 223 -25.31 -6.43 36.13
N SER A 224 -25.09 -7.75 36.19
CA SER A 224 -24.94 -8.49 37.45
C SER A 224 -23.48 -8.75 37.85
N LEU A 225 -22.55 -8.54 36.93
CA LEU A 225 -21.11 -8.64 37.18
C LEU A 225 -20.51 -7.26 37.52
N GLN A 226 -19.45 -7.25 38.32
CA GLN A 226 -18.77 -6.04 38.80
C GLN A 226 -17.26 -6.20 38.73
N SER A 227 -16.52 -5.09 38.71
CA SER A 227 -15.06 -5.12 38.85
C SER A 227 -14.64 -5.76 40.19
N LYS A 228 -13.50 -6.48 40.21
CA LYS A 228 -12.94 -7.01 41.47
C LYS A 228 -12.05 -6.01 42.19
N LEU A 229 -11.49 -5.06 41.45
CA LEU A 229 -10.65 -3.97 41.95
C LEU A 229 -11.40 -2.64 41.89
N PRO A 230 -11.14 -1.71 42.83
CA PRO A 230 -11.74 -0.39 42.83
C PRO A 230 -11.20 0.42 41.64
N ARG A 231 -12.07 1.14 40.95
CA ARG A 231 -11.73 1.95 39.77
C ARG A 231 -11.87 3.43 40.11
N ALA A 232 -10.77 4.18 40.03
CA ALA A 232 -10.74 5.61 40.38
C ALA A 232 -11.70 6.47 39.53
N ALA A 233 -11.98 6.06 38.30
CA ALA A 233 -12.91 6.76 37.40
C ALA A 233 -14.39 6.63 37.80
N PHE A 234 -14.72 5.71 38.71
CA PHE A 234 -16.08 5.46 39.16
C PHE A 234 -16.20 5.76 40.66
N PRO A 235 -17.15 6.61 41.08
CA PRO A 235 -17.34 6.91 42.49
C PRO A 235 -17.87 5.68 43.25
N TRP A 236 -17.53 5.63 44.54
CA TRP A 236 -18.11 4.66 45.47
C TRP A 236 -19.63 4.86 45.56
N SER A 237 -20.40 3.78 45.45
CA SER A 237 -21.84 3.78 45.64
C SER A 237 -22.25 2.74 46.66
N ASP A 238 -22.86 3.15 47.77
CA ASP A 238 -23.24 2.24 48.86
C ASP A 238 -24.27 1.17 48.41
N SER A 239 -25.17 1.52 47.49
CA SER A 239 -26.17 0.59 46.95
C SER A 239 -25.57 -0.54 46.09
N ARG A 240 -24.35 -0.34 45.56
CA ARG A 240 -23.66 -1.28 44.67
C ARG A 240 -22.47 -1.95 45.34
N ASP A 241 -21.77 -1.22 46.21
CA ASP A 241 -20.42 -1.53 46.70
C ASP A 241 -20.39 -1.93 48.19
N SER A 242 -21.50 -1.86 48.93
CA SER A 242 -21.59 -2.07 50.40
C SER A 242 -21.03 -3.39 50.94
N GLY A 243 -20.77 -4.39 50.08
CA GLY A 243 -20.12 -5.65 50.43
C GLY A 243 -18.61 -5.74 50.15
N ARG A 244 -17.97 -4.64 49.70
CA ARG A 244 -16.56 -4.64 49.26
C ARG A 244 -15.69 -3.70 50.11
N PRO A 245 -14.35 -3.87 50.11
CA PRO A 245 -13.47 -2.98 50.85
C PRO A 245 -13.48 -1.55 50.28
N ASN A 246 -13.93 -0.57 51.07
CA ASN A 246 -13.80 0.83 50.70
C ASN A 246 -12.36 1.32 50.97
N THR A 247 -11.56 1.38 49.91
CA THR A 247 -10.14 1.79 49.97
C THR A 247 -9.94 3.28 49.71
N GLY A 248 -11.00 4.05 49.47
CA GLY A 248 -10.92 5.46 49.05
C GLY A 248 -10.35 5.68 47.64
N ARG A 249 -10.10 4.60 46.88
CA ARG A 249 -9.49 4.63 45.53
C ARG A 249 -10.51 4.51 44.39
N GLY A 250 -11.80 4.69 44.70
CA GLY A 250 -12.92 4.53 43.76
C GLY A 250 -13.89 3.41 44.15
N GLY A 251 -14.93 3.24 43.34
CA GLY A 251 -15.98 2.24 43.50
C GLY A 251 -15.79 0.99 42.62
N TYR A 252 -16.77 0.09 42.67
CA TYR A 252 -16.78 -1.17 41.93
C TYR A 252 -17.91 -1.18 40.88
N PRO A 253 -17.74 -0.48 39.74
CA PRO A 253 -18.80 -0.37 38.74
C PRO A 253 -19.26 -1.74 38.24
N THR A 254 -20.52 -1.81 37.82
CA THR A 254 -20.99 -2.99 37.07
C THR A 254 -20.26 -3.07 35.74
N CYS A 255 -20.16 -4.26 35.16
CA CYS A 255 -19.47 -4.44 33.88
C CYS A 255 -20.16 -3.66 32.75
N SER A 256 -21.48 -3.44 32.83
CA SER A 256 -22.20 -2.62 31.85
C SER A 256 -21.86 -1.13 31.99
N GLU A 257 -21.77 -0.63 33.23
CA GLU A 257 -21.37 0.74 33.55
C GLU A 257 -19.90 0.99 33.17
N TRP A 258 -19.02 0.03 33.47
CA TRP A 258 -17.59 0.11 33.17
C TRP A 258 -17.29 0.11 31.66
N TRP A 259 -18.06 -0.64 30.86
CA TRP A 259 -17.89 -0.66 29.40
C TRP A 259 -18.52 0.54 28.69
N SER A 260 -19.77 0.88 29.04
CA SER A 260 -20.65 1.73 28.20
C SER A 260 -20.80 3.18 28.65
N SER A 261 -20.21 3.59 29.78
CA SER A 261 -20.30 4.99 30.24
C SER A 261 -19.71 5.97 29.20
N THR A 262 -20.38 7.11 29.00
CA THR A 262 -20.16 8.02 27.86
C THR A 262 -18.76 8.61 27.79
N ASP A 263 -18.15 8.94 28.93
CA ASP A 263 -16.82 9.57 29.00
C ASP A 263 -15.80 8.75 29.81
N THR A 264 -16.25 8.08 30.87
CA THR A 264 -15.40 7.26 31.75
C THR A 264 -15.30 5.79 31.31
N GLY A 265 -16.20 5.35 30.43
CA GLY A 265 -16.31 3.97 30.01
C GLY A 265 -15.16 3.53 29.10
N LEU A 266 -14.85 2.24 29.13
CA LEU A 266 -13.78 1.65 28.32
C LEU A 266 -14.03 1.84 26.82
N LYS A 267 -15.29 1.74 26.35
CA LYS A 267 -15.63 1.92 24.95
C LYS A 267 -15.26 3.32 24.43
N ALA A 268 -15.60 4.37 25.19
CA ALA A 268 -15.29 5.75 24.84
C ALA A 268 -13.78 6.00 24.87
N ARG A 269 -13.11 5.58 25.95
CA ARG A 269 -11.66 5.75 26.11
C ARG A 269 -10.84 5.01 25.05
N VAL A 270 -11.29 3.84 24.59
CA VAL A 270 -10.66 3.11 23.47
C VAL A 270 -10.91 3.82 22.14
N LYS A 271 -12.11 4.36 21.93
CA LYS A 271 -12.43 5.15 20.72
C LYS A 271 -11.52 6.38 20.61
N ASP A 272 -11.21 7.02 21.73
CA ASP A 272 -10.33 8.20 21.80
C ASP A 272 -8.84 7.91 21.59
N GLN A 273 -8.41 6.64 21.65
CA GLN A 273 -7.02 6.27 21.31
C GLN A 273 -6.76 6.26 19.81
N ALA A 274 -7.80 6.21 18.99
CA ALA A 274 -7.68 6.16 17.54
C ALA A 274 -7.64 7.57 16.94
N ASP A 275 -6.76 7.78 15.96
CA ASP A 275 -6.56 9.08 15.31
C ASP A 275 -7.88 9.65 14.75
N PRO A 276 -8.21 10.95 15.03
CA PRO A 276 -9.39 11.60 14.46
C PRO A 276 -9.41 11.56 12.92
N ASP A 277 -8.23 11.65 12.30
CA ASP A 277 -8.05 11.55 10.85
C ASP A 277 -8.45 10.17 10.31
N MET A 278 -8.13 9.09 11.04
CA MET A 278 -8.53 7.73 10.67
C MET A 278 -10.05 7.58 10.74
N TRP A 279 -10.68 8.06 11.83
CA TRP A 279 -12.14 8.04 11.97
C TRP A 279 -12.84 8.78 10.84
N LEU A 280 -12.30 9.92 10.43
CA LEU A 280 -12.81 10.69 9.29
C LEU A 280 -12.71 9.88 7.99
N ARG A 281 -11.56 9.25 7.71
CA ARG A 281 -11.35 8.39 6.53
C ARG A 281 -12.32 7.23 6.46
N ILE A 282 -12.50 6.53 7.58
CA ILE A 282 -13.43 5.39 7.68
C ILE A 282 -14.86 5.87 7.45
N SER A 283 -15.28 6.96 8.10
CA SER A 283 -16.64 7.48 7.94
C SER A 283 -16.95 7.92 6.51
N ALA A 284 -16.00 8.56 5.82
CA ALA A 284 -16.14 8.98 4.43
C ALA A 284 -16.24 7.77 3.49
N ALA A 285 -15.42 6.74 3.72
CA ALA A 285 -15.45 5.51 2.97
C ALA A 285 -16.76 4.72 3.16
N MET A 286 -17.24 4.61 4.40
CA MET A 286 -18.48 3.90 4.71
C MET A 286 -19.70 4.59 4.10
N LYS A 287 -19.74 5.94 4.11
CA LYS A 287 -20.78 6.72 3.41
C LYS A 287 -20.78 6.48 1.90
N MET A 288 -19.60 6.43 1.26
CA MET A 288 -19.48 6.12 -0.17
C MET A 288 -19.86 4.69 -0.52
N SER A 289 -19.71 3.76 0.42
CA SER A 289 -20.03 2.35 0.21
C SER A 289 -21.45 1.96 0.66
N GLY A 290 -22.22 2.88 1.25
CA GLY A 290 -23.62 2.69 1.63
C GLY A 290 -23.84 1.98 2.97
N PHE A 291 -22.89 2.08 3.91
CA PHE A 291 -22.98 1.45 5.23
C PHE A 291 -23.44 2.43 6.32
N ASN A 292 -24.05 1.88 7.38
CA ASN A 292 -24.50 2.63 8.55
C ASN A 292 -23.34 2.98 9.50
N ASP A 293 -23.47 4.13 10.19
CA ASP A 293 -22.39 4.69 11.02
C ASP A 293 -22.11 3.91 12.32
N SER A 294 -23.10 3.17 12.86
CA SER A 294 -22.95 2.41 14.11
C SER A 294 -22.10 1.16 13.95
N ASP A 295 -22.25 0.47 12.83
CA ASP A 295 -21.74 -0.89 12.64
C ASP A 295 -20.23 -0.90 12.43
N TYR A 296 -19.69 0.16 11.80
CA TYR A 296 -18.26 0.29 11.57
C TYR A 296 -17.50 0.70 12.83
N GLN A 297 -18.09 1.56 13.69
CA GLN A 297 -17.43 1.99 14.92
C GLN A 297 -17.20 0.79 15.84
N GLU A 298 -18.20 -0.08 15.94
CA GLU A 298 -18.08 -1.32 16.68
C GLU A 298 -17.02 -2.26 16.09
N ALA A 299 -16.97 -2.40 14.76
CA ALA A 299 -15.96 -3.23 14.10
C ALA A 299 -14.52 -2.76 14.36
N VAL A 300 -14.29 -1.43 14.33
CA VAL A 300 -12.98 -0.83 14.65
C VAL A 300 -12.63 -1.04 16.12
N ILE A 301 -13.56 -0.76 17.04
CA ILE A 301 -13.35 -0.96 18.48
C ILE A 301 -13.09 -2.44 18.79
N ARG A 302 -13.88 -3.35 18.21
CA ARG A 302 -13.70 -4.81 18.33
C ARG A 302 -12.32 -5.24 17.88
N ARG A 303 -11.75 -4.60 16.84
CA ARG A 303 -10.38 -4.86 16.40
C ARG A 303 -9.33 -4.29 17.36
N LEU A 304 -9.53 -3.08 17.90
CA LEU A 304 -8.61 -2.44 18.85
C LEU A 304 -8.56 -3.09 20.23
N VAL A 305 -9.63 -3.80 20.62
CA VAL A 305 -9.65 -4.58 21.87
C VAL A 305 -9.38 -6.05 21.64
N SER A 306 -9.07 -6.46 20.40
CA SER A 306 -8.80 -7.87 20.10
C SER A 306 -7.46 -8.27 20.70
N PRO A 307 -7.29 -9.54 21.12
CA PRO A 307 -6.06 -10.03 21.72
C PRO A 307 -4.81 -9.69 20.89
N GLU A 308 -4.90 -9.78 19.55
CA GLU A 308 -3.77 -9.50 18.66
C GLU A 308 -3.35 -8.04 18.65
N SER A 309 -4.28 -7.10 18.83
CA SER A 309 -3.96 -5.67 18.93
C SER A 309 -3.35 -5.32 20.29
N LEU A 310 -3.82 -6.00 21.35
CA LEU A 310 -3.34 -5.82 22.72
C LEU A 310 -1.96 -6.46 22.94
N THR A 311 -1.67 -7.60 22.30
CA THR A 311 -0.33 -8.25 22.34
C THR A 311 0.73 -7.51 21.53
N VAL A 312 0.34 -6.70 20.54
CA VAL A 312 1.27 -5.82 19.82
C VAL A 312 1.51 -4.52 20.60
N SER A 313 0.53 -4.10 21.40
CA SER A 313 0.60 -2.90 22.25
C SER A 313 1.31 -3.17 23.60
N GLN A 314 1.33 -4.42 24.06
CA GLN A 314 2.00 -4.86 25.29
C GLN A 314 3.02 -5.96 24.99
N ASN A 315 4.18 -5.96 25.66
CA ASN A 315 5.13 -7.08 25.57
C ASN A 315 4.62 -8.31 26.37
N GLY A 316 3.53 -8.95 25.92
CA GLY A 316 2.95 -10.13 26.56
C GLY A 316 1.51 -10.45 26.12
N HIS A 317 1.09 -11.71 26.29
CA HIS A 317 -0.28 -12.14 25.99
C HIS A 317 -1.25 -11.66 27.06
N VAL A 318 -2.31 -10.96 26.63
CA VAL A 318 -3.26 -10.30 27.54
C VAL A 318 -4.41 -11.24 27.92
N TYR A 319 -4.93 -12.05 26.99
CA TYR A 319 -5.85 -13.18 27.23
C TYR A 319 -6.08 -14.00 25.93
N ALA A 320 -6.61 -15.23 26.04
CA ALA A 320 -6.98 -16.05 24.88
C ALA A 320 -8.42 -15.75 24.40
N GLY A 321 -8.59 -15.36 23.14
CA GLY A 321 -9.90 -15.15 22.50
C GLY A 321 -10.72 -16.43 22.33
N TYR A 322 -12.04 -16.29 22.11
CA TYR A 322 -12.92 -17.42 21.78
C TYR A 322 -12.61 -17.90 20.36
N GLY A 323 -12.36 -19.21 20.24
CA GLY A 323 -11.62 -19.80 19.12
C GLY A 323 -10.14 -19.77 19.46
N GLY A 324 -9.61 -20.87 20.02
CA GLY A 324 -8.20 -21.03 20.40
C GLY A 324 -7.26 -21.04 19.19
N ASN A 325 -7.23 -19.92 18.45
CA ASN A 325 -6.58 -19.73 17.16
C ASN A 325 -6.12 -18.27 16.96
N ALA A 326 -6.13 -17.45 18.01
CA ALA A 326 -5.57 -16.09 18.01
C ALA A 326 -4.05 -16.09 18.26
N ASP A 327 -3.39 -17.23 18.06
CA ASP A 327 -2.00 -17.44 18.41
C ASP A 327 -1.22 -17.89 17.18
N PHE A 328 -0.15 -17.16 16.86
CA PHE A 328 0.90 -17.61 15.95
C PHE A 328 1.90 -18.52 16.67
N THR A 329 1.47 -19.22 17.72
CA THR A 329 2.27 -20.32 18.27
C THR A 329 2.36 -21.43 17.22
N LEU A 330 3.57 -21.98 17.09
CA LEU A 330 3.91 -23.00 16.09
C LEU A 330 2.86 -24.13 16.03
N ASP A 331 2.28 -24.48 17.18
CA ASP A 331 1.35 -25.59 17.34
C ASP A 331 -0.05 -25.27 16.78
N ASN A 332 -0.54 -24.03 16.90
CA ASN A 332 -1.82 -23.60 16.30
C ASN A 332 -1.69 -23.34 14.80
N ALA A 333 -0.52 -22.85 14.36
CA ALA A 333 -0.19 -22.78 12.94
C ALA A 333 -0.12 -24.20 12.33
N ALA A 334 0.49 -25.16 13.02
CA ALA A 334 0.55 -26.55 12.61
C ALA A 334 -0.82 -27.25 12.60
N ALA A 335 -1.68 -27.01 13.60
CA ALA A 335 -3.05 -27.52 13.63
C ALA A 335 -3.90 -26.94 12.49
N ARG A 336 -3.73 -25.65 12.15
CA ARG A 336 -4.34 -25.04 10.97
C ARG A 336 -3.82 -25.64 9.66
N VAL A 337 -2.52 -25.87 9.55
CA VAL A 337 -1.85 -26.52 8.40
C VAL A 337 -2.32 -27.98 8.23
N ALA A 338 -2.55 -28.69 9.34
CA ALA A 338 -3.06 -30.06 9.32
C ALA A 338 -4.56 -30.10 8.94
N SER A 339 -5.35 -29.12 9.38
CA SER A 339 -6.79 -29.03 9.05
C SER A 339 -7.08 -28.56 7.62
N ILE A 340 -6.12 -27.91 6.96
CA ILE A 340 -6.20 -27.42 5.58
C ILE A 340 -5.25 -28.30 4.75
N GLY A 341 -5.74 -29.44 4.29
CA GLY A 341 -4.93 -30.47 3.62
C GLY A 341 -3.86 -29.92 2.66
N GLY A 342 -2.59 -30.16 3.00
CA GLY A 342 -1.42 -30.38 2.13
C GLY A 342 -0.99 -29.34 1.08
N THR A 343 -1.79 -28.32 0.76
CA THR A 343 -1.58 -27.49 -0.44
C THR A 343 -1.54 -25.98 -0.17
N ALA A 344 -1.81 -25.54 1.06
CA ALA A 344 -2.02 -24.12 1.39
C ALA A 344 -0.84 -23.43 2.12
N LEU A 345 0.33 -24.05 2.22
CA LEU A 345 1.47 -23.53 3.01
C LEU A 345 2.06 -22.20 2.48
N GLY A 346 1.83 -21.83 1.22
CA GLY A 346 2.25 -20.54 0.67
C GLY A 346 1.28 -19.37 0.96
N SER A 347 0.03 -19.67 1.32
CA SER A 347 -1.06 -18.68 1.27
C SER A 347 -1.22 -17.81 2.53
N LEU A 348 -0.79 -18.30 3.70
CA LEU A 348 -0.89 -17.55 4.96
C LEU A 348 0.20 -16.48 5.13
N ALA A 349 1.39 -16.68 4.54
CA ALA A 349 2.45 -15.66 4.49
C ALA A 349 2.28 -14.68 3.32
N ALA A 350 1.41 -15.01 2.35
CA ALA A 350 1.20 -14.19 1.16
C ALA A 350 0.36 -12.92 1.43
N PHE A 351 -0.50 -12.89 2.46
CA PHE A 351 -1.40 -11.74 2.68
C PHE A 351 -0.68 -10.45 3.09
N PRO A 352 0.19 -10.44 4.12
CA PRO A 352 0.98 -9.25 4.42
C PRO A 352 1.88 -8.85 3.25
N ALA A 353 2.34 -9.83 2.46
CA ALA A 353 3.18 -9.59 1.30
C ALA A 353 2.41 -8.88 0.16
N PHE A 354 1.15 -9.25 -0.12
CA PHE A 354 0.35 -8.57 -1.15
C PHE A 354 -0.03 -7.14 -0.77
N ASP A 355 -0.39 -6.90 0.50
CA ASP A 355 -0.70 -5.54 0.96
C ASP A 355 0.56 -4.66 1.00
N ALA A 356 1.70 -5.20 1.45
CA ALA A 356 3.00 -4.52 1.36
C ALA A 356 3.41 -4.24 -0.09
N MET A 357 3.19 -5.20 -1.00
CA MET A 357 3.44 -5.03 -2.43
C MET A 357 2.60 -3.90 -3.01
N ARG A 358 1.29 -3.84 -2.73
CA ARG A 358 0.40 -2.77 -3.20
C ARG A 358 0.87 -1.38 -2.77
N GLN A 359 1.36 -1.26 -1.54
CA GLN A 359 1.94 -0.01 -1.03
C GLN A 359 3.28 0.33 -1.72
N ALA A 360 4.08 -0.68 -2.08
CA ALA A 360 5.37 -0.49 -2.74
C ALA A 360 5.27 -0.14 -4.23
N LEU A 361 4.18 -0.47 -4.94
CA LEU A 361 4.08 -0.28 -6.40
C LEU A 361 4.35 1.17 -6.86
N PRO A 362 3.71 2.21 -6.30
CA PRO A 362 4.02 3.61 -6.65
C PRO A 362 5.44 4.03 -6.27
N MET A 363 6.04 3.40 -5.25
CA MET A 363 7.42 3.66 -4.86
C MET A 363 8.40 3.10 -5.89
N VAL A 364 8.17 1.87 -6.36
CA VAL A 364 8.97 1.22 -7.41
C VAL A 364 8.89 2.03 -8.71
N GLN A 365 7.70 2.51 -9.09
CA GLN A 365 7.56 3.38 -10.27
C GLN A 365 8.45 4.62 -10.18
N ALA A 366 8.43 5.32 -9.04
CA ALA A 366 9.21 6.53 -8.85
C ALA A 366 10.73 6.26 -8.93
N ILE A 367 11.19 5.12 -8.40
CA ILE A 367 12.59 4.68 -8.53
C ILE A 367 12.94 4.39 -9.99
N LEU A 368 12.08 3.69 -10.72
CA LEU A 368 12.29 3.37 -12.13
C LEU A 368 12.35 4.63 -13.00
N LEU A 369 11.44 5.59 -12.77
CA LEU A 369 11.45 6.88 -13.48
C LEU A 369 12.72 7.68 -13.19
N MET A 370 13.15 7.73 -11.93
CA MET A 370 14.41 8.37 -11.54
C MET A 370 15.61 7.71 -12.23
N ALA A 371 15.68 6.38 -12.22
CA ALA A 371 16.75 5.64 -12.89
C ALA A 371 16.82 5.95 -14.39
N ILE A 372 15.65 6.03 -15.05
CA ILE A 372 15.58 6.45 -16.46
C ILE A 372 16.11 7.86 -16.63
N TYR A 373 15.64 8.84 -15.82
CA TYR A 373 16.10 10.22 -15.91
C TYR A 373 17.62 10.34 -15.76
N VAL A 374 18.23 9.59 -14.84
CA VAL A 374 19.69 9.54 -14.68
C VAL A 374 20.38 9.01 -15.93
N MET A 375 19.85 7.95 -16.53
CA MET A 375 20.48 7.29 -17.69
C MET A 375 20.25 8.00 -19.04
N LEU A 376 19.31 8.94 -19.13
CA LEU A 376 18.95 9.63 -20.38
C LEU A 376 20.16 10.16 -21.20
N PRO A 377 21.07 10.98 -20.63
CA PRO A 377 22.17 11.56 -21.41
C PRO A 377 23.12 10.48 -21.93
N LEU A 378 23.33 9.41 -21.17
CA LEU A 378 24.20 8.29 -21.58
C LEU A 378 23.57 7.45 -22.68
N ILE A 379 22.28 7.10 -22.56
CA ILE A 379 21.56 6.32 -23.58
C ILE A 379 21.51 7.09 -24.89
N LEU A 380 21.21 8.39 -24.86
CA LEU A 380 21.16 9.22 -26.06
C LEU A 380 22.53 9.38 -26.71
N ALA A 381 23.59 9.52 -25.91
CA ALA A 381 24.96 9.54 -26.42
C ALA A 381 25.31 8.21 -27.10
N PHE A 382 25.13 7.06 -26.44
CA PHE A 382 25.44 5.75 -27.04
C PHE A 382 24.59 5.43 -28.26
N ALA A 383 23.37 5.95 -28.34
CA ALA A 383 22.50 5.81 -29.50
C ALA A 383 22.79 6.83 -30.62
N ALA A 384 23.91 7.57 -30.55
CA ALA A 384 24.29 8.59 -31.52
C ALA A 384 23.15 9.56 -31.87
N TYR A 385 22.38 9.94 -30.84
CA TYR A 385 21.26 10.89 -30.90
C TYR A 385 20.21 10.57 -31.97
N GLU A 386 19.91 9.28 -32.16
CA GLU A 386 18.86 8.87 -33.10
C GLU A 386 17.43 9.15 -32.60
N PHE A 387 16.58 9.64 -33.51
CA PHE A 387 15.15 9.86 -33.24
C PHE A 387 14.44 8.60 -32.78
N LYS A 388 14.79 7.44 -33.36
CA LYS A 388 14.21 6.15 -32.98
C LYS A 388 14.36 5.91 -31.48
N THR A 389 15.52 6.20 -30.91
CA THR A 389 15.81 6.02 -29.48
C THR A 389 15.07 7.04 -28.61
N VAL A 390 14.96 8.29 -29.05
CA VAL A 390 14.16 9.31 -28.34
C VAL A 390 12.69 8.89 -28.26
N ILE A 391 12.15 8.40 -29.37
CA ILE A 391 10.76 7.93 -29.46
C ILE A 391 10.55 6.71 -28.57
N THR A 392 11.45 5.72 -28.59
CA THR A 392 11.32 4.54 -27.71
C THR A 392 11.39 4.92 -26.23
N LEU A 393 12.31 5.79 -25.84
CA LEU A 393 12.41 6.29 -24.46
C LEU A 393 11.16 7.08 -24.05
N THR A 394 10.59 7.86 -24.96
CA THR A 394 9.33 8.59 -24.76
C THR A 394 8.18 7.62 -24.46
N PHE A 395 8.05 6.55 -25.25
CA PHE A 395 7.04 5.51 -25.00
C PHE A 395 7.27 4.77 -23.69
N VAL A 396 8.51 4.46 -23.32
CA VAL A 396 8.83 3.81 -22.04
C VAL A 396 8.43 4.70 -20.86
N MET A 397 8.76 5.99 -20.92
CA MET A 397 8.36 6.94 -19.86
C MET A 397 6.84 7.11 -19.79
N PHE A 398 6.15 7.18 -20.92
CA PHE A 398 4.69 7.21 -20.95
C PHE A 398 4.11 5.93 -20.33
N ALA A 399 4.61 4.77 -20.74
CA ALA A 399 4.17 3.47 -20.26
C ALA A 399 4.28 3.33 -18.74
N LEU A 400 5.42 3.73 -18.17
CA LEU A 400 5.65 3.71 -16.72
C LEU A 400 4.75 4.70 -15.98
N ASN A 401 4.52 5.90 -16.53
CA ASN A 401 3.58 6.85 -15.95
C ASN A 401 2.14 6.29 -15.95
N PHE A 402 1.75 5.67 -17.06
CA PHE A 402 0.43 5.08 -17.25
C PHE A 402 0.17 3.83 -16.38
N LEU A 403 1.19 3.25 -15.73
CA LEU A 403 0.99 2.19 -14.74
C LEU A 403 0.09 2.62 -13.57
N THR A 404 0.13 3.90 -13.19
CA THR A 404 -0.75 4.40 -12.13
C THR A 404 -2.23 4.21 -12.47
N PHE A 405 -2.63 4.38 -13.74
CA PHE A 405 -4.00 4.09 -14.17
C PHE A 405 -4.38 2.63 -13.92
N TRP A 406 -3.51 1.69 -14.28
CA TRP A 406 -3.77 0.27 -14.08
C TRP A 406 -3.86 -0.12 -12.61
N TRP A 407 -3.07 0.52 -11.74
CA TRP A 407 -3.16 0.31 -10.30
C TRP A 407 -4.42 0.93 -9.70
N GLU A 408 -4.85 2.11 -10.15
CA GLU A 408 -6.13 2.67 -9.72
C GLU A 408 -7.32 1.82 -10.18
N LEU A 409 -7.25 1.30 -11.41
CA LEU A 409 -8.24 0.35 -11.92
C LEU A 409 -8.27 -0.93 -11.07
N ALA A 410 -7.09 -1.45 -10.71
CA ALA A 410 -6.99 -2.62 -9.83
C ALA A 410 -7.55 -2.35 -8.43
N ARG A 411 -7.27 -1.18 -7.81
CA ARG A 411 -7.86 -0.80 -6.51
C ARG A 411 -9.37 -0.69 -6.58
N TRP A 412 -9.87 -0.09 -7.66
CA TRP A 412 -11.31 0.03 -7.88
C TRP A 412 -11.98 -1.32 -8.06
N LEU A 413 -11.42 -2.20 -8.91
CA LEU A 413 -11.93 -3.56 -9.12
C LEU A 413 -11.88 -4.40 -7.83
N ASP A 414 -10.80 -4.32 -7.05
CA ASP A 414 -10.66 -5.00 -5.75
C ASP A 414 -11.75 -4.54 -4.78
N SER A 415 -11.94 -3.23 -4.64
CA SER A 415 -12.97 -2.66 -3.74
C SER A 415 -14.39 -2.98 -4.23
N TRP A 416 -14.61 -3.01 -5.54
CA TRP A 416 -15.90 -3.36 -6.13
C TRP A 416 -16.23 -4.83 -5.94
N LEU A 417 -15.29 -5.74 -6.18
CA LEU A 417 -15.46 -7.18 -5.96
C LEU A 417 -15.72 -7.48 -4.48
N LEU A 418 -14.97 -6.85 -3.57
CA LEU A 418 -15.22 -6.95 -2.13
C LEU A 418 -16.64 -6.48 -1.79
N THR A 419 -17.05 -5.31 -2.26
CA THR A 419 -18.39 -4.80 -1.97
C THR A 419 -19.47 -5.71 -2.58
N ALA A 420 -19.32 -6.15 -3.82
CA ALA A 420 -20.28 -7.02 -4.50
C ALA A 420 -20.45 -8.36 -3.75
N LEU A 421 -19.34 -8.99 -3.33
CA LEU A 421 -19.41 -10.29 -2.66
C LEU A 421 -19.97 -10.18 -1.23
N TYR A 422 -19.52 -9.20 -0.45
CA TYR A 422 -19.93 -9.03 0.94
C TYR A 422 -21.24 -8.23 1.14
N SER A 423 -21.85 -7.73 0.06
CA SER A 423 -23.20 -7.15 0.09
C SER A 423 -24.31 -8.22 0.10
N SER A 424 -23.97 -9.48 -0.18
CA SER A 424 -24.89 -10.62 -0.20
C SER A 424 -25.15 -11.21 1.20
N ASP A 425 -26.35 -11.76 1.44
CA ASP A 425 -26.75 -12.37 2.72
C ASP A 425 -25.96 -13.64 3.08
N THR A 426 -25.19 -14.18 2.13
CA THR A 426 -24.33 -15.36 2.31
C THR A 426 -22.98 -15.05 2.94
N HIS A 427 -22.53 -13.79 2.91
CA HIS A 427 -21.29 -13.35 3.55
C HIS A 427 -21.60 -12.26 4.58
N SER A 428 -21.06 -12.39 5.79
CA SER A 428 -21.29 -11.37 6.82
C SER A 428 -20.70 -10.03 6.39
N ARG A 429 -21.54 -8.98 6.36
CA ARG A 429 -21.13 -7.59 6.11
C ARG A 429 -19.99 -7.13 7.03
N PHE A 430 -19.93 -7.68 8.24
CA PHE A 430 -18.89 -7.45 9.24
C PHE A 430 -17.50 -8.03 8.89
N ASN A 431 -17.41 -8.87 7.85
CA ASN A 431 -16.15 -9.46 7.37
C ASN A 431 -15.67 -8.85 6.03
N MET A 432 -16.32 -7.77 5.58
CA MET A 432 -16.08 -7.15 4.27
C MET A 432 -14.68 -6.57 4.07
N ALA A 433 -13.98 -6.30 5.16
CA ALA A 433 -12.60 -5.84 5.15
C ALA A 433 -11.61 -6.89 5.68
N GLY A 434 -12.01 -8.16 5.86
CA GLY A 434 -11.15 -9.20 6.44
C GLY A 434 -10.62 -8.88 7.85
N LEU A 435 -11.34 -8.04 8.60
CA LEU A 435 -10.98 -7.69 9.98
C LEU A 435 -11.04 -8.91 10.91
N GLN A 436 -11.73 -9.99 10.49
CA GLN A 436 -11.73 -11.29 11.15
C GLN A 436 -11.30 -12.39 10.17
N ASN A 437 -10.43 -13.27 10.67
CA ASN A 437 -9.65 -14.19 9.85
C ASN A 437 -10.47 -15.47 9.54
N SER A 438 -11.22 -15.47 8.43
CA SER A 438 -11.94 -16.66 7.93
C SER A 438 -11.38 -17.15 6.60
N SER A 439 -11.18 -18.46 6.48
CA SER A 439 -10.54 -19.18 5.38
C SER A 439 -11.11 -18.90 3.97
N ASP A 440 -12.37 -18.44 3.87
CA ASP A 440 -13.00 -18.04 2.60
C ASP A 440 -12.35 -16.80 1.96
N ASP A 441 -11.54 -16.05 2.71
CA ASP A 441 -10.79 -14.86 2.26
C ASP A 441 -9.52 -15.22 1.44
N LEU A 442 -9.16 -16.52 1.36
CA LEU A 442 -7.89 -16.98 0.78
C LEU A 442 -7.84 -16.87 -0.75
N ILE A 443 -8.89 -17.38 -1.42
CA ILE A 443 -8.97 -17.45 -2.88
C ILE A 443 -9.15 -16.04 -3.46
N MET A 444 -9.99 -15.24 -2.81
CA MET A 444 -10.28 -13.89 -3.28
C MET A 444 -9.08 -12.95 -3.11
N ASN A 445 -8.33 -13.05 -2.02
CA ASN A 445 -7.11 -12.25 -1.84
C ASN A 445 -5.99 -12.63 -2.82
N LEU A 446 -5.88 -13.89 -3.24
CA LEU A 446 -4.94 -14.32 -4.27
C LEU A 446 -5.33 -13.76 -5.66
N VAL A 447 -6.60 -13.91 -6.04
CA VAL A 447 -7.10 -13.40 -7.33
C VAL A 447 -6.98 -11.87 -7.39
N MET A 448 -7.26 -11.18 -6.29
CA MET A 448 -7.17 -9.73 -6.25
C MET A 448 -5.74 -9.21 -6.04
N GLY A 449 -4.83 -9.97 -5.44
CA GLY A 449 -3.40 -9.64 -5.35
C GLY A 449 -2.70 -9.74 -6.71
N THR A 450 -3.02 -10.78 -7.48
CA THR A 450 -2.45 -11.01 -8.82
C THR A 450 -2.89 -9.96 -9.84
N MET A 451 -4.08 -9.36 -9.70
CA MET A 451 -4.55 -8.30 -10.60
C MET A 451 -3.63 -7.06 -10.65
N PHE A 452 -3.01 -6.71 -9.51
CA PHE A 452 -2.03 -5.62 -9.43
C PHE A 452 -0.73 -5.91 -10.18
N LEU A 453 -0.50 -7.17 -10.56
CA LEU A 453 0.65 -7.60 -11.35
C LEU A 453 0.25 -7.86 -12.81
N VAL A 454 -0.82 -8.63 -13.01
CA VAL A 454 -1.26 -9.06 -14.33
C VAL A 454 -1.70 -7.88 -15.20
N LEU A 455 -2.47 -6.93 -14.68
CA LEU A 455 -2.95 -5.79 -15.49
C LEU A 455 -1.79 -4.92 -16.00
N PRO A 456 -0.85 -4.46 -15.14
CA PRO A 456 0.40 -3.84 -15.59
C PRO A 456 1.21 -4.69 -16.57
N ALA A 457 1.36 -5.99 -16.32
CA ALA A 457 2.15 -6.86 -17.18
C ALA A 457 1.54 -6.99 -18.59
N VAL A 458 0.21 -7.08 -18.69
CA VAL A 458 -0.51 -7.08 -19.96
C VAL A 458 -0.31 -5.77 -20.70
N TRP A 459 -0.37 -4.63 -20.01
CA TRP A 459 -0.07 -3.32 -20.61
C TRP A 459 1.36 -3.23 -21.14
N LEU A 460 2.33 -3.60 -20.32
CA LEU A 460 3.75 -3.56 -20.71
C LEU A 460 4.06 -4.56 -21.83
N GLY A 461 3.40 -5.72 -21.83
CA GLY A 461 3.46 -6.70 -22.90
C GLY A 461 2.81 -6.20 -24.19
N ALA A 462 1.66 -5.53 -24.13
CA ALA A 462 0.99 -4.97 -25.31
C ALA A 462 1.85 -3.93 -26.05
N LEU A 463 2.75 -3.23 -25.34
CA LEU A 463 3.71 -2.31 -25.96
C LEU A 463 4.73 -3.03 -26.85
N SER A 464 5.02 -4.32 -26.60
CA SER A 464 5.87 -5.11 -27.50
C SER A 464 5.17 -5.42 -28.82
N TRP A 465 3.84 -5.58 -28.81
CA TRP A 465 3.04 -5.76 -30.02
C TRP A 465 2.98 -4.50 -30.88
N ALA A 466 3.12 -3.31 -30.26
CA ALA A 466 3.26 -2.04 -30.95
C ALA A 466 4.67 -1.80 -31.55
N GLY A 467 5.57 -2.79 -31.51
CA GLY A 467 6.90 -2.72 -32.12
C GLY A 467 7.99 -2.14 -31.23
N VAL A 468 7.71 -1.87 -29.95
CA VAL A 468 8.73 -1.47 -28.97
C VAL A 468 9.43 -2.73 -28.45
N THR A 469 10.60 -3.06 -29.00
CA THR A 469 11.37 -4.27 -28.65
C THR A 469 11.73 -4.38 -27.15
N ILE A 470 11.67 -3.28 -26.41
CA ILE A 470 11.88 -3.21 -24.95
C ILE A 470 10.71 -3.82 -24.16
N GLY A 471 9.50 -3.92 -24.74
CA GLY A 471 8.31 -4.44 -24.04
C GLY A 471 8.48 -5.88 -23.54
N ASN A 472 9.19 -6.74 -24.29
CA ASN A 472 9.49 -8.10 -23.85
C ASN A 472 10.48 -8.11 -22.67
N ALA A 473 11.54 -7.29 -22.72
CA ALA A 473 12.51 -7.19 -21.64
C ALA A 473 11.89 -6.61 -20.35
N LEU A 474 11.03 -5.60 -20.48
CA LEU A 474 10.35 -4.97 -19.36
C LEU A 474 9.28 -5.89 -18.76
N SER A 475 8.51 -6.61 -19.58
CA SER A 475 7.56 -7.63 -19.12
C SER A 475 8.28 -8.76 -18.37
N SER A 476 9.37 -9.28 -18.93
CA SER A 476 10.16 -10.32 -18.26
C SER A 476 10.82 -9.82 -16.97
N ALA A 477 11.33 -8.59 -16.93
CA ALA A 477 11.90 -8.00 -15.71
C ALA A 477 10.82 -7.76 -14.64
N TYR A 478 9.62 -7.31 -15.03
CA TYR A 478 8.48 -7.14 -14.14
C TYR A 478 8.00 -8.47 -13.56
N GLN A 479 7.83 -9.50 -14.41
CA GLN A 479 7.45 -10.84 -13.99
C GLN A 479 8.50 -11.52 -13.11
N GLN A 480 9.79 -11.37 -13.41
CA GLN A 480 10.88 -11.93 -12.60
C GLN A 480 11.06 -11.19 -11.27
N GLY A 481 10.90 -9.86 -11.25
CA GLY A 481 10.95 -9.07 -10.02
C GLY A 481 9.82 -9.41 -9.06
N THR A 482 8.62 -9.61 -9.60
CA THR A 482 7.43 -10.00 -8.82
C THR A 482 7.49 -11.44 -8.34
N ALA A 483 7.96 -12.38 -9.18
CA ALA A 483 8.20 -13.78 -8.78
C ALA A 483 9.32 -13.90 -7.72
N LYS A 484 10.34 -13.04 -7.74
CA LYS A 484 11.38 -13.00 -6.69
C LYS A 484 10.87 -12.42 -5.36
N ALA A 485 9.97 -11.44 -5.39
CA ALA A 485 9.31 -10.93 -4.20
C ALA A 485 8.37 -11.98 -3.58
N GLU A 486 7.62 -12.69 -4.42
CA GLU A 486 6.77 -13.82 -4.03
C GLU A 486 7.58 -14.98 -3.43
N SER A 487 8.67 -15.39 -4.08
CA SER A 487 9.55 -16.45 -3.57
C SER A 487 10.36 -16.05 -2.34
N SER A 488 10.65 -14.76 -2.12
CA SER A 488 11.27 -14.28 -0.87
C SER A 488 10.28 -14.34 0.31
N GLY A 489 9.00 -14.07 0.06
CA GLY A 489 7.92 -14.39 1.00
C GLY A 489 7.79 -15.90 1.27
N GLY A 490 7.95 -16.71 0.22
CA GLY A 490 8.01 -18.17 0.32
C GLY A 490 9.17 -18.69 1.16
N LYS A 491 10.37 -18.12 1.02
CA LYS A 491 11.58 -18.50 1.79
C LYS A 491 11.50 -18.15 3.27
N LEU A 492 10.82 -17.06 3.63
CA LEU A 492 10.51 -16.75 5.03
C LEU A 492 9.53 -17.77 5.63
N GLY A 493 8.54 -18.22 4.83
CA GLY A 493 7.67 -19.34 5.19
C GLY A 493 8.41 -20.67 5.32
N GLU A 494 9.39 -20.92 4.46
CA GLU A 494 10.23 -22.13 4.45
C GLU A 494 11.20 -22.16 5.64
N ALA A 495 11.74 -21.00 6.04
CA ALA A 495 12.53 -20.86 7.27
C ALA A 495 11.68 -21.10 8.53
N GLY A 496 10.42 -20.64 8.53
CA GLY A 496 9.44 -20.97 9.57
C GLY A 496 9.11 -22.46 9.60
N ALA A 497 8.90 -23.09 8.44
CA ALA A 497 8.60 -24.52 8.32
C ALA A 497 9.78 -25.42 8.72
N ASN A 498 11.02 -25.04 8.40
CA ASN A 498 12.22 -25.77 8.82
C ASN A 498 12.48 -25.64 10.33
N ALA A 499 12.14 -24.50 10.94
CA ALA A 499 12.16 -24.36 12.38
C ALA A 499 11.10 -25.25 13.08
N VAL A 500 9.96 -25.51 12.42
CA VAL A 500 8.91 -26.45 12.88
C VAL A 500 9.38 -27.90 12.76
N ALA A 501 9.92 -28.29 11.59
CA ALA A 501 10.39 -29.66 11.33
C ALA A 501 11.49 -30.09 12.32
N ASN A 502 12.42 -29.18 12.63
CA ASN A 502 13.48 -29.44 13.61
C ASN A 502 12.99 -29.53 15.07
N LYS A 503 11.81 -28.98 15.38
CA LYS A 503 11.21 -29.04 16.72
C LYS A 503 10.31 -30.28 16.91
N ALA A 504 9.75 -30.81 15.82
CA ALA A 504 8.96 -32.06 15.83
C ALA A 504 9.81 -33.34 15.79
N MET A 505 11.11 -33.22 15.48
CA MET A 505 12.09 -34.33 15.52
C MET A 505 12.86 -34.45 16.85
N LYS A 506 12.58 -33.58 17.82
CA LYS A 506 13.02 -33.71 19.22
C LYS A 506 11.82 -34.01 20.10
#